data_AF-A0A7W2AIL0-F1
#
_entry.id   AF-A0A7W2AIL0-F1
#
_cell.length_a   1.000
_cell.length_b   1.000
_cell.length_c   1.000
_cell.angle_alpha   90.00
_cell.angle_beta   90.00
_cell.angle_gamma   90.00
#
_symmetry.space_group_name_H-M   'P 1'
#
loop_
_entity.id
_entity.type
_entity.pdbx_description
1 polymer ?
#
loop_
_entity_poly.entity_id
_entity_poly.type
_entity_poly.pdbx_seq_one_letter_code
_entity_poly.pdbx_strand_id
1 'polypeptide(L)'
;MLKITLHLNGEKKTFSTNFISGYMFRRALELDEKRNKYLKKLLEEQEPSREEQEELLDELYTFISEVFGQQFSAEEYEKGTDARNIVDQSWAVVHGIINQTMEPFEGVADDDTQKKKSNRRK
;
A
#
# COMPACT_ATOMS: atom_id res chain seq x y z
N MET A 1 -3.01 -9.92 -3.98
CA MET A 1 -3.76 -10.12 -2.72
C MET A 1 -2.81 -9.90 -1.56
N LEU A 2 -3.12 -8.95 -0.68
CA LEU A 2 -2.30 -8.63 0.49
C LEU A 2 -2.76 -9.45 1.69
N LYS A 3 -1.81 -9.84 2.54
CA LYS A 3 -2.04 -10.60 3.77
C LYS A 3 -1.11 -10.14 4.86
N ILE A 4 -1.61 -10.04 6.09
CA ILE A 4 -0.82 -9.83 7.30
C ILE A 4 -1.27 -10.78 8.40
N THR A 5 -0.40 -11.02 9.38
CA THR A 5 -0.74 -11.83 10.57
C THR A 5 -0.47 -11.00 11.82
N LEU A 6 -1.49 -10.90 12.67
CA LEU A 6 -1.43 -10.19 13.95
C LEU A 6 -1.64 -11.17 15.11
N HIS A 7 -1.02 -10.87 16.24
CA HIS A 7 -1.20 -11.53 17.52
C HIS A 7 -2.16 -10.71 18.39
N LEU A 8 -3.44 -11.05 18.36
CA LEU A 8 -4.48 -10.32 19.08
C LEU A 8 -5.11 -11.22 20.15
N ASN A 9 -5.20 -10.74 21.39
CA ASN A 9 -5.77 -11.47 22.53
C ASN A 9 -5.14 -12.86 22.76
N GLY A 10 -3.84 -13.00 22.49
CA GLY A 10 -3.12 -14.27 22.62
C GLY A 10 -3.28 -15.24 21.43
N GLU A 11 -4.04 -14.86 20.41
CA GLU A 11 -4.29 -15.67 19.21
C GLU A 11 -3.64 -15.06 17.97
N LYS A 12 -3.15 -15.91 17.06
CA LYS A 12 -2.72 -15.48 15.74
C LYS A 12 -3.92 -15.37 14.81
N LYS A 13 -4.14 -14.18 14.25
CA LYS A 13 -5.20 -13.89 13.27
C LYS A 13 -4.59 -13.40 11.97
N THR A 14 -5.05 -13.94 10.84
CA THR A 14 -4.61 -13.51 9.51
C THR A 14 -5.70 -12.69 8.85
N PHE A 15 -5.33 -11.50 8.37
CA PHE A 15 -6.21 -10.60 7.65
C PHE A 15 -5.79 -10.54 6.19
N SER A 16 -6.76 -10.36 5.30
CA SER A 16 -6.50 -10.27 3.86
C SER A 16 -7.40 -9.28 3.15
N THR A 17 -6.91 -8.71 2.05
CA THR A 17 -7.69 -7.85 1.16
C THR A 17 -7.34 -8.14 -0.30
N ASN A 18 -8.37 -8.07 -1.16
CA ASN A 18 -8.26 -8.33 -2.60
C ASN A 18 -8.40 -7.07 -3.45
N PHE A 19 -9.13 -6.06 -2.97
CA PHE A 19 -9.39 -4.85 -3.71
C PHE A 19 -8.56 -3.70 -3.16
N ILE A 20 -7.72 -3.12 -4.02
CA ILE A 20 -6.93 -1.93 -3.73
C ILE A 20 -7.46 -0.80 -4.60
N SER A 21 -8.01 0.24 -3.98
CA SER A 21 -8.52 1.39 -4.72
C SER A 21 -7.37 2.28 -5.21
N GLY A 22 -7.62 3.06 -6.27
CA GLY A 22 -6.65 4.08 -6.72
C GLY A 22 -6.34 5.14 -5.65
N TYR A 23 -7.26 5.36 -4.69
CA TYR A 23 -7.00 6.18 -3.52
C TYR A 23 -5.91 5.56 -2.62
N MET A 24 -5.99 4.26 -2.34
CA MET A 24 -4.97 3.56 -1.55
C MET A 24 -3.61 3.55 -2.26
N PHE A 25 -3.59 3.41 -3.59
CA PHE A 25 -2.35 3.55 -4.36
C PHE A 25 -1.71 4.93 -4.21
N ARG A 26 -2.49 6.01 -4.34
CA ARG A 26 -1.97 7.38 -4.14
C ARG A 26 -1.40 7.57 -2.73
N ARG A 27 -2.13 7.11 -1.71
CA ARG A 27 -1.70 7.16 -0.30
C ARG A 27 -0.41 6.35 -0.07
N ALA A 28 -0.26 5.19 -0.73
CA ALA A 28 0.97 4.41 -0.68
C ALA A 28 2.17 5.18 -1.26
N LEU A 29 2.00 5.88 -2.39
CA LEU A 29 3.05 6.73 -2.98
C LEU A 29 3.44 7.89 -2.06
N GLU A 30 2.46 8.55 -1.44
CA GLU A 30 2.70 9.64 -0.48
C GLU A 30 3.53 9.15 0.72
N LEU A 31 3.19 7.98 1.28
CA LEU A 31 3.93 7.36 2.39
C LEU A 31 5.35 6.95 1.98
N ASP A 32 5.53 6.36 0.80
CA ASP A 32 6.86 6.00 0.31
C ASP A 32 7.74 7.24 0.10
N GLU A 33 7.18 8.33 -0.44
CA GLU A 33 7.90 9.60 -0.58
C GLU A 33 8.31 10.17 0.79
N LYS A 34 7.41 10.16 1.78
CA LYS A 34 7.71 10.59 3.16
C LYS A 34 8.83 9.76 3.77
N ARG A 35 8.79 8.44 3.62
CA ARG A 35 9.87 7.53 4.06
C ARG A 35 11.19 7.86 3.40
N ASN A 36 11.19 8.08 2.08
CA ASN A 36 12.41 8.40 1.34
C ASN A 36 13.02 9.74 1.80
N LYS A 37 12.18 10.75 2.10
CA LYS A 37 12.62 12.01 2.72
C LYS A 37 13.24 11.78 4.11
N TYR A 38 12.57 10.98 4.94
CA TYR A 38 13.08 10.62 6.27
C TYR A 38 14.44 9.91 6.20
N LEU A 39 14.58 8.90 5.32
CA LEU A 39 15.84 8.19 5.09
C LEU A 39 16.93 9.10 4.56
N LYS A 40 16.59 10.03 3.66
CA LYS A 40 17.55 11.00 3.14
C LYS A 40 18.10 11.91 4.24
N LYS A 41 17.25 12.41 5.14
CA LYS A 41 17.70 13.21 6.30
C LYS A 41 18.71 12.45 7.16
N LEU A 42 18.41 11.19 7.47
CA LEU A 42 19.30 10.31 8.24
C LEU A 42 20.68 10.14 7.57
N LEU A 43 20.71 10.02 6.24
CA LEU A 43 21.96 9.90 5.48
C LEU A 43 22.75 11.21 5.40
N GLU A 44 22.07 12.35 5.45
CA GLU A 44 22.67 13.69 5.45
C GLU A 44 23.07 14.16 6.87
N GLU A 45 23.13 13.25 7.85
CA GLU A 45 23.42 13.53 9.27
C GLU A 45 22.47 14.54 9.93
N GLN A 46 21.29 14.75 9.35
CA GLN A 46 20.20 15.46 10.01
C GLN A 46 19.43 14.46 10.87
N GLU A 47 19.54 14.58 12.19
CA GLU A 47 18.70 13.79 13.10
C GLU A 47 17.23 14.19 12.89
N PRO A 48 16.38 13.29 12.35
CA PRO A 48 14.96 13.56 12.31
C PRO A 48 14.45 13.67 13.75
N SER A 49 13.49 14.57 13.97
CA SER A 49 12.94 14.70 15.31
C SER A 49 12.17 13.43 15.68
N ARG A 50 12.05 13.17 16.99
CA ARG A 50 11.24 12.07 17.48
C ARG A 50 9.78 12.23 17.02
N GLU A 51 9.26 13.46 16.99
CA GLU A 51 7.91 13.74 16.49
C GLU A 51 7.76 13.35 15.01
N GLU A 52 8.74 13.67 14.16
CA GLU A 52 8.70 13.29 12.74
C GLU A 52 8.66 11.77 12.55
N GLN A 53 9.36 11.02 13.40
CA GLN A 53 9.33 9.56 13.38
C GLN A 53 7.97 9.02 13.86
N GLU A 54 7.43 9.55 14.96
CA GLU A 54 6.14 9.14 15.51
C GLU A 54 5.00 9.42 14.51
N GLU A 55 4.96 10.62 13.90
CA GLU A 55 3.98 10.98 12.88
C GLU A 55 4.03 10.04 11.66
N LEU A 56 5.23 9.66 11.20
CA LEU A 56 5.38 8.74 10.07
C LEU A 56 4.83 7.34 10.43
N LEU A 57 5.06 6.86 11.65
CA LEU A 57 4.57 5.56 12.11
C LEU A 57 3.05 5.57 12.30
N ASP A 58 2.50 6.62 12.90
CA ASP A 58 1.05 6.78 13.09
C ASP A 58 0.30 6.78 11.76
N GLU A 59 0.80 7.54 10.78
CA GLU A 59 0.25 7.55 9.42
C GLU A 59 0.36 6.18 8.75
N LEU A 60 1.48 5.49 8.92
CA LEU A 60 1.72 4.16 8.34
C LEU A 60 0.77 3.12 8.92
N TYR A 61 0.58 3.08 10.24
CA TYR A 61 -0.30 2.11 10.89
C TYR A 61 -1.78 2.39 10.59
N THR A 62 -2.16 3.66 10.53
CA THR A 62 -3.50 4.07 10.08
C THR A 62 -3.76 3.62 8.66
N PHE A 63 -2.81 3.87 7.75
CA PHE A 63 -2.93 3.44 6.36
C PHE A 63 -3.06 1.92 6.23
N ILE A 64 -2.32 1.13 7.01
CA ILE A 64 -2.43 -0.33 6.98
C ILE A 64 -3.82 -0.78 7.42
N SER A 65 -4.37 -0.22 8.50
CA SER A 65 -5.76 -0.50 8.91
C SER A 65 -6.75 -0.19 7.78
N GLU A 66 -6.60 0.95 7.09
CA GLU A 66 -7.45 1.35 5.96
C GLU A 66 -7.35 0.41 4.75
N VAL A 67 -6.13 -0.04 4.40
CA VAL A 67 -5.90 -1.01 3.30
C VAL A 67 -6.65 -2.30 3.53
N PHE A 68 -6.68 -2.77 4.78
CA PHE A 68 -7.42 -3.98 5.17
C PHE A 68 -8.88 -3.68 5.50
N GLY A 69 -9.43 -2.52 5.12
CA GLY A 69 -10.84 -2.20 5.29
C GLY A 69 -11.27 -2.09 6.75
N GLN A 70 -10.38 -1.61 7.62
CA GLN A 70 -10.62 -1.40 9.05
C GLN A 70 -11.02 -2.68 9.81
N GLN A 71 -10.56 -3.85 9.35
CA GLN A 71 -10.75 -5.13 10.07
C GLN A 71 -10.06 -5.18 11.44
N PHE A 72 -9.12 -4.26 11.68
CA PHE A 72 -8.40 -4.00 12.92
C PHE A 72 -8.06 -2.51 12.97
N SER A 73 -7.87 -1.93 14.15
CA SER A 73 -7.44 -0.54 14.32
C SER A 73 -5.91 -0.38 14.14
N ALA A 74 -5.43 0.86 13.97
CA ALA A 74 -3.98 1.14 13.97
C ALA A 74 -3.30 0.67 15.27
N GLU A 75 -3.97 0.87 16.41
CA GLU A 75 -3.50 0.42 17.73
C GLU A 75 -3.45 -1.12 17.83
N GLU A 76 -4.45 -1.83 17.28
CA GLU A 76 -4.44 -3.28 17.22
C GLU A 76 -3.34 -3.80 16.28
N TYR A 77 -3.08 -3.09 15.17
CA TYR A 77 -1.97 -3.41 14.29
C TYR A 77 -0.62 -3.27 15.01
N GLU A 78 -0.40 -2.14 15.69
CA GLU A 78 0.84 -1.87 16.40
C GLU A 78 1.08 -2.87 17.53
N LYS A 79 0.08 -3.09 18.40
CA LYS A 79 0.18 -4.05 19.51
C LYS A 79 0.23 -5.51 19.06
N GLY A 80 -0.41 -5.80 17.92
CA GLY A 80 -0.52 -7.16 17.39
C GLY A 80 0.64 -7.58 16.51
N THR A 81 1.51 -6.66 16.10
CA THR A 81 2.66 -6.98 15.23
C THR A 81 3.92 -7.23 16.07
N ASP A 82 4.71 -8.24 15.70
CA ASP A 82 6.03 -8.45 16.31
C ASP A 82 6.93 -7.23 16.00
N ALA A 83 7.42 -6.55 17.04
CA ALA A 83 8.23 -5.35 16.90
C ALA A 83 9.49 -5.56 16.03
N ARG A 84 10.01 -6.78 15.94
CA ARG A 84 11.18 -7.10 15.08
C ARG A 84 10.83 -7.10 13.59
N ASN A 85 9.55 -7.25 13.25
CA ASN A 85 9.05 -7.36 11.89
C ASN A 85 8.14 -6.19 11.48
N ILE A 86 7.81 -5.28 12.40
CA ILE A 86 6.78 -4.25 12.18
C ILE A 86 7.14 -3.33 11.02
N VAL A 87 8.40 -2.93 10.91
CA VAL A 87 8.90 -2.07 9.83
C VAL A 87 8.80 -2.82 8.49
N ASP A 88 9.35 -4.03 8.41
CA ASP A 88 9.37 -4.83 7.19
C ASP A 88 7.96 -5.19 6.70
N GLN A 89 7.09 -5.65 7.60
CA GLN A 89 5.70 -5.98 7.28
C GLN A 89 4.94 -4.75 6.76
N SER A 90 5.12 -3.60 7.41
CA SER A 90 4.42 -2.36 7.05
C SER A 90 4.83 -1.87 5.67
N TRP A 91 6.13 -1.81 5.39
CA TRP A 91 6.62 -1.36 4.07
C TRP A 91 6.36 -2.39 2.96
N ALA A 92 6.32 -3.69 3.28
CA ALA A 92 5.90 -4.71 2.33
C ALA A 92 4.45 -4.51 1.84
N VAL A 93 3.55 -4.01 2.70
CA VAL A 93 2.18 -3.64 2.31
C VAL A 93 2.20 -2.44 1.36
N VAL A 94 2.92 -1.37 1.71
CA VAL A 94 3.05 -0.15 0.90
C VAL A 94 3.62 -0.47 -0.49
N HIS A 95 4.77 -1.14 -0.55
CA HIS A 95 5.42 -1.51 -1.81
C HIS A 95 4.64 -2.58 -2.56
N GLY A 96 3.96 -3.49 -1.86
CA GLY A 96 3.07 -4.46 -2.46
C GLY A 96 1.92 -3.80 -3.23
N ILE A 97 1.37 -2.70 -2.72
CA ILE A 97 0.36 -1.90 -3.41
C ILE A 97 0.96 -1.23 -4.65
N ILE A 98 2.11 -0.57 -4.51
CA ILE A 98 2.75 0.17 -5.61
C ILE A 98 3.15 -0.77 -6.75
N ASN A 99 3.74 -1.93 -6.42
CA ASN A 99 4.25 -2.87 -7.42
C ASN A 99 3.11 -3.60 -8.15
N GLN A 100 2.01 -3.95 -7.47
CA GLN A 100 0.87 -4.60 -8.11
C GLN A 100 0.14 -3.70 -9.13
N THR A 101 0.29 -2.38 -9.03
CA THR A 101 -0.38 -1.42 -9.92
C THR A 101 0.53 -0.85 -11.02
N MET A 102 1.86 -0.97 -10.86
CA MET A 102 2.85 -0.50 -11.84
C MET A 102 3.25 -1.54 -12.89
N GLU A 103 2.65 -2.74 -12.88
CA GLU A 103 2.80 -3.65 -14.01
C GLU A 103 2.42 -2.94 -15.33
N PRO A 104 3.20 -3.13 -16.41
CA PRO A 104 2.96 -2.43 -17.66
C PRO A 104 1.53 -2.71 -18.14
N PHE A 105 0.77 -1.63 -18.30
CA PHE A 105 -0.56 -1.67 -18.87
C PHE A 105 -0.48 -2.11 -20.33
N GLU A 106 -0.64 -3.40 -20.63
CA GLU A 106 -0.67 -3.95 -22.00
C GLU A 106 -2.02 -3.64 -22.73
N GLY A 107 -2.83 -2.72 -22.21
CA GLY A 107 -4.27 -2.69 -22.43
C GLY A 107 -4.88 -1.44 -23.06
N VAL A 108 -4.32 -0.91 -24.15
CA VAL A 108 -5.17 -0.33 -25.20
C VAL A 108 -4.73 -0.90 -26.54
N ALA A 109 -5.14 -2.14 -26.83
CA ALA A 109 -5.15 -2.60 -28.20
C ALA A 109 -6.22 -1.78 -28.95
N ASP A 110 -5.77 -1.03 -29.96
CA ASP A 110 -6.61 -0.35 -30.95
C ASP A 110 -7.69 -1.31 -31.48
N ASP A 111 -8.96 -1.10 -31.12
CA ASP A 111 -10.09 -1.70 -31.84
C ASP A 111 -11.18 -0.66 -32.06
N ASP A 112 -10.98 0.23 -33.03
CA ASP A 112 -12.12 0.91 -33.67
C ASP A 112 -11.84 1.40 -35.11
N THR A 113 -11.13 0.60 -35.91
CA THR A 113 -11.06 0.81 -37.37
C THR A 113 -11.34 -0.45 -38.17
N GLN A 114 -12.53 -1.07 -37.99
CA GLN A 114 -13.07 -1.93 -39.06
C GLN A 114 -14.59 -2.18 -39.01
N LYS A 115 -15.42 -1.13 -39.15
CA LYS A 115 -16.80 -1.26 -39.67
C LYS A 115 -17.15 -0.13 -40.64
N LYS A 116 -16.60 -0.17 -41.85
CA LYS A 116 -17.23 0.42 -43.05
C LYS A 116 -16.70 -0.25 -44.33
N LYS A 117 -17.41 -1.31 -44.75
CA LYS A 117 -17.80 -1.64 -46.14
C LYS A 117 -18.09 -3.14 -46.25
N SER A 118 -19.31 -3.51 -45.93
CA SER A 118 -19.94 -4.68 -46.55
C SER A 118 -21.43 -4.42 -46.68
N ASN A 119 -21.96 -4.78 -47.84
CA ASN A 119 -23.36 -4.80 -48.27
C ASN A 119 -24.02 -3.49 -48.74
N ARG A 120 -23.96 -3.28 -50.06
CA ARG A 120 -25.17 -3.22 -50.88
C ARG A 120 -24.91 -3.78 -52.28
N ARG A 121 -25.21 -5.08 -52.45
CA ARG A 121 -25.63 -5.65 -53.74
C ARG A 121 -27.15 -5.82 -53.66
N LYS A 122 -27.87 -5.06 -54.48
CA LYS A 122 -29.12 -5.48 -55.11
C LYS A 122 -29.32 -4.65 -56.36
#